data_AF-A0A1Q7W0R0-F1
#
_entry.id   AF-A0A1Q7W0R0-F1
#
_cell.length_a   1.000
_cell.length_b   1.000
_cell.length_c   1.000
_cell.angle_alpha   90.00
_cell.angle_beta   90.00
_cell.angle_gamma   90.00
#
_symmetry.space_group_name_H-M   'P 1'
#
loop_
_entity.id
_entity.type
_entity.pdbx_description
1 polymer ?
#
loop_
_entity_poly.entity_id
_entity_poly.type
_entity_poly.pdbx_seq_one_letter_code
_entity_poly.pdbx_strand_id
1 'polypeptide(L)' 'MAPHDPAPGLDRFLDELFVTDERVARDEIVRKATAAGLPAITLSRLDALPEGEYAYDEVVEAVRLIGD' A
#
# COMPACT_ATOMS: atom_id res chain seq x y z
N MET A 1 -16.22 18.75 -3.14
CA MET A 1 -15.09 17.83 -3.34
C MET A 1 -15.41 16.59 -2.54
N ALA A 2 -15.54 15.42 -3.17
CA ALA A 2 -15.40 14.18 -2.42
C ALA A 2 -14.03 14.20 -1.73
N PRO A 3 -13.84 13.62 -0.53
CA PRO A 3 -12.50 13.44 -0.01
C PRO A 3 -11.71 12.70 -1.10
N HIS A 4 -10.67 13.35 -1.63
CA HIS A 4 -9.75 12.69 -2.53
C HIS A 4 -9.08 11.62 -1.68
N ASP A 5 -9.46 10.37 -1.89
CA ASP A 5 -8.75 9.24 -1.31
C ASP A 5 -7.28 9.39 -1.73
N PRO A 6 -6.37 9.62 -0.77
CA PRO A 6 -5.00 9.95 -1.10
C PRO A 6 -4.24 8.73 -1.65
N ALA A 7 -4.79 7.51 -1.47
CA ALA A 7 -4.25 6.27 -2.03
C ALA A 7 -5.38 5.37 -2.58
N PRO A 8 -5.98 5.71 -3.73
CA PRO A 8 -7.15 5.01 -4.25
C PRO A 8 -6.88 3.52 -4.49
N GLY A 9 -7.79 2.68 -4.02
CA GLY A 9 -7.74 1.22 -4.19
C GLY A 9 -6.77 0.49 -3.26
N LEU A 10 -6.07 1.20 -2.37
CA LEU A 10 -5.11 0.61 -1.44
C LEU A 10 -5.80 -0.37 -0.47
N ASP A 11 -6.85 0.06 0.23
CA ASP A 11 -7.49 -0.74 1.28
C ASP A 11 -7.93 -2.11 0.77
N ARG A 12 -8.64 -2.14 -0.37
CA ARG A 12 -9.08 -3.38 -1.01
C ARG A 12 -7.89 -4.28 -1.38
N PHE A 13 -6.82 -3.72 -1.91
CA PHE A 13 -5.64 -4.48 -2.27
C PHE A 13 -4.96 -5.08 -1.04
N LEU A 14 -4.85 -4.32 0.05
CA LEU A 14 -4.26 -4.81 1.28
C LEU A 14 -5.12 -5.89 1.94
N ASP A 15 -6.45 -5.76 1.89
CA ASP A 15 -7.39 -6.78 2.37
C ASP A 15 -7.15 -8.13 1.66
N GLU A 16 -6.92 -8.11 0.35
CA GLU A 16 -6.64 -9.31 -0.45
C GLU A 16 -5.21 -9.83 -0.22
N LEU A 17 -4.25 -8.94 0.05
CA LEU A 17 -2.83 -9.29 0.26
C LEU A 17 -2.56 -9.93 1.62
N PHE A 18 -3.19 -9.42 2.69
CA PHE A 18 -2.91 -9.79 4.08
C PHE A 18 -3.88 -10.84 4.64
N VAL A 19 -4.61 -11.58 3.79
CA VAL A 19 -5.56 -12.63 4.23
C VAL A 19 -4.88 -13.72 5.07
N THR A 20 -3.66 -14.10 4.72
CA THR A 20 -2.93 -15.23 5.33
C THR A 20 -1.60 -14.86 5.96
N ASP A 21 -1.03 -13.72 5.55
CA ASP A 21 0.32 -13.32 5.91
C ASP A 21 0.25 -12.11 6.84
N GLU A 22 0.77 -12.27 8.06
CA GLU A 22 0.77 -11.21 9.08
C GLU A 22 1.76 -10.08 8.74
N ARG A 23 2.83 -10.39 8.00
CA ARG A 23 3.86 -9.44 7.56
C ARG A 23 4.27 -9.73 6.13
N VAL A 24 4.40 -8.68 5.32
CA VAL A 24 4.81 -8.78 3.92
C VAL A 24 5.95 -7.80 3.64
N ALA A 25 6.99 -8.27 2.94
CA ALA A 25 8.10 -7.42 2.54
C ALA A 25 7.66 -6.30 1.60
N ARG A 26 8.22 -5.10 1.77
CA ARG A 26 7.90 -3.91 0.97
C ARG A 26 7.98 -4.18 -0.54
N ASP A 27 9.03 -4.86 -0.99
CA ASP A 27 9.22 -5.18 -2.41
C ASP A 27 8.18 -6.16 -2.96
N GLU A 28 7.64 -7.02 -2.10
CA GLU A 28 6.54 -7.91 -2.46
C GLU A 28 5.22 -7.14 -2.56
N ILE A 29 4.96 -6.21 -1.62
CA ILE A 29 3.80 -5.31 -1.66
C ILE A 29 3.82 -4.51 -2.96
N VAL A 30 4.95 -3.86 -3.31
CA VAL A 30 5.07 -3.05 -4.54
C VAL A 30 4.91 -3.89 -5.79
N ARG A 31 5.53 -5.09 -5.87
CA ARG A 31 5.37 -5.99 -7.02
C ARG A 31 3.92 -6.43 -7.20
N LYS A 32 3.25 -6.87 -6.13
CA LYS A 32 1.85 -7.31 -6.20
C LYS A 32 0.90 -6.15 -6.51
N ALA A 33 1.13 -4.97 -5.96
CA ALA A 33 0.37 -3.76 -6.27
C ALA A 33 0.50 -3.37 -7.75
N THR A 34 1.71 -3.47 -8.30
CA THR A 34 2.00 -3.22 -9.72
C THR A 34 1.28 -4.24 -10.60
N ALA A 35 1.34 -5.52 -10.24
CA ALA A 35 0.65 -6.59 -10.96
C ALA A 35 -0.88 -6.44 -10.90
N ALA A 36 -1.41 -5.92 -9.79
CA ALA A 36 -2.82 -5.59 -9.61
C ALA A 36 -3.25 -4.30 -10.34
N GLY A 37 -2.30 -3.55 -10.92
CA GLY A 37 -2.58 -2.34 -11.68
C GLY A 37 -3.10 -1.19 -10.82
N LEU A 38 -2.60 -1.04 -9.59
CA LEU A 38 -3.00 0.07 -8.74
C LEU A 38 -2.67 1.43 -9.39
N PRO A 39 -3.41 2.49 -9.06
CA PRO A 39 -3.16 3.84 -9.58
C PRO A 39 -1.71 4.30 -9.31
N ALA A 40 -1.14 5.04 -10.26
CA ALA A 40 0.25 5.50 -10.18
C ALA A 40 0.57 6.26 -8.90
N ILE A 41 -0.35 7.08 -8.39
CA ILE A 41 -0.17 7.81 -7.12
C ILE A 41 -0.01 6.86 -5.93
N THR A 42 -0.78 5.77 -5.89
CA THR A 42 -0.70 4.73 -4.85
C THR A 42 0.62 3.97 -4.97
N LEU A 43 1.01 3.59 -6.18
CA LEU A 43 2.28 2.90 -6.45
C LEU A 43 3.49 3.74 -6.02
N SER A 44 3.53 5.03 -6.37
CA SER A 44 4.63 5.93 -5.98
C SER A 44 4.76 6.06 -4.46
N ARG A 45 3.67 6.00 -3.71
CA ARG A 45 3.71 6.05 -2.25
C ARG A 45 4.18 4.75 -1.63
N LEU A 46 3.71 3.61 -2.15
CA LEU A 46 4.19 2.29 -1.72
C LEU A 46 5.69 2.13 -2.00
N ASP A 47 6.18 2.66 -3.12
CA ASP A 47 7.61 2.62 -3.47
C ASP A 47 8.48 3.57 -2.62
N ALA A 48 7.88 4.61 -2.04
CA ALA A 48 8.55 5.53 -1.12
C ALA A 48 8.65 4.99 0.32
N LEU A 49 8.01 3.86 0.62
CA LEU A 49 8.15 3.22 1.93
C LEU A 49 9.61 2.77 2.16
N PRO A 50 10.14 2.90 3.38
CA PRO A 50 11.40 2.29 3.76
C PRO A 50 11.44 0.78 3.45
N GLU A 51 12.64 0.25 3.23
CA GLU A 51 12.80 -1.21 3.14
C GLU A 51 12.44 -1.87 4.48
N GLY A 52 11.76 -3.01 4.41
CA GLY A 52 11.32 -3.75 5.60
C GLY A 52 10.10 -4.63 5.34
N GLU A 53 9.64 -5.28 6.39
CA GLU A 53 8.38 -6.03 6.38
C GLU A 53 7.32 -5.28 7.16
N TYR A 54 6.14 -5.17 6.57
CA TYR A 54 5.03 -4.41 7.10
C TYR A 54 3.85 -5.32 7.41
N ALA A 55 3.17 -5.06 8.52
CA ALA A 55 1.81 -5.53 8.77
C ALA A 55 0.78 -4.62 8.05
N TYR A 56 -0.46 -5.09 7.94
CA TYR A 56 -1.55 -4.37 7.25
C TYR A 56 -1.69 -2.91 7.74
N ASP A 57 -1.79 -2.73 9.05
CA ASP A 57 -1.98 -1.44 9.70
C ASP A 57 -0.75 -0.52 9.52
N GLU A 58 0.46 -1.09 9.61
CA GLU A 58 1.71 -0.37 9.37
C GLU A 58 1.79 0.19 7.93
N VAL A 59 1.34 -0.57 6.91
CA VAL A 59 1.29 -0.07 5.53
C VAL A 59 0.28 1.08 5.40
N VAL A 60 -0.92 0.90 5.94
CA VAL A 60 -2.00 1.91 5.87
C VAL A 60 -1.55 3.22 6.51
N GLU A 61 -0.93 3.15 7.69
CA GLU A 61 -0.40 4.32 8.38
C GLU A 61 0.73 4.97 7.58
N ALA A 62 1.72 4.19 7.14
CA ALA A 62 2.89 4.73 6.46
C ALA A 62 2.55 5.39 5.11
N VAL A 63 1.63 4.81 4.33
CA VAL A 63 1.19 5.40 3.05
C VAL A 63 0.43 6.70 3.24
N ARG A 64 -0.30 6.86 4.37
CA ARG A 64 -0.96 8.11 4.72
C ARG A 64 0.05 9.20 5.07
N LEU A 65 1.08 8.86 5.87
CA LEU A 65 2.14 9.79 6.27
C LEU A 65 2.98 10.32 5.09
N ILE A 66 3.11 9.56 4.00
CA ILE A 66 3.78 10.02 2.77
C ILE A 66 2.90 11.00 1.97
N GLY A 67 1.59 11.00 2.22
CA GLY A 67 0.60 11.77 1.47
C GLY A 67 0.21 13.12 2.06
N ASP A 68 0.58 13.40 3.31
CA ASP A 68 0.46 14.70 4.00
C ASP A 68 1.70 15.57 3.76
#